data_AF-A0A372LD64-F1
#
_entry.id   AF-A0A372LD64-F1
#
_cell.length_a   1.000
_cell.length_b   1.000
_cell.length_c   1.000
_cell.angle_alpha   90.00
_cell.angle_beta   90.00
_cell.angle_gamma   90.00
#
_symmetry.space_group_name_H-M   'P 1'
#
loop_
_entity.id
_entity.type
_entity.pdbx_description
1 polymer ?
#
loop_
_entity_poly.entity_id
_entity_poly.type
_entity_poly.pdbx_seq_one_letter_code
_entity_poly.pdbx_strand_id
1 'polypeptide(L)'
;MDMEKLYQRVHTMIMSSSKAPKYMSISSVKVADIFGVTPGEIEKGLQELVESGRLTKSKLQDPPHNVIYQIPGVTTNRVGGSENSIQQA
;
A
#
# COMPACT_ATOMS: atom_id res chain seq x y z
N MET A 1 -2.04 -13.27 15.42
CA MET A 1 -2.01 -13.40 13.94
C MET A 1 -0.61 -13.74 13.40
N ASP A 2 -0.52 -14.47 12.29
CA ASP A 2 0.72 -14.72 11.53
C ASP A 2 1.15 -13.47 10.75
N MET A 3 2.32 -12.91 11.10
CA MET A 3 2.88 -11.69 10.53
C MET A 3 3.23 -11.81 9.04
N GLU A 4 3.70 -12.97 8.59
CA GLU A 4 4.09 -13.13 7.19
C GLU A 4 2.85 -13.17 6.31
N LYS A 5 1.79 -13.87 6.74
CA LYS A 5 0.50 -13.85 6.04
C LYS A 5 -0.10 -12.45 5.97
N LEU A 6 -0.01 -11.67 7.05
CA LEU A 6 -0.45 -10.27 7.06
C LEU A 6 0.34 -9.45 6.02
N TYR A 7 1.67 -9.54 6.06
CA TYR A 7 2.52 -8.81 5.12
C TYR A 7 2.20 -9.18 3.68
N GLN A 8 2.14 -10.47 3.34
CA GLN A 8 1.84 -10.91 1.98
C GLN A 8 0.50 -10.37 1.50
N ARG A 9 -0.54 -10.41 2.35
CA ARG A 9 -1.86 -9.88 2.00
C ARG A 9 -1.82 -8.37 1.75
N VAL A 10 -1.21 -7.62 2.66
CA VAL A 10 -1.06 -6.16 2.56
C VAL A 10 -0.22 -5.80 1.34
N HIS A 11 0.84 -6.56 1.07
CA HIS A 11 1.71 -6.36 -0.08
C HIS A 11 0.94 -6.50 -1.39
N THR A 12 0.18 -7.58 -1.56
CA THR A 12 -0.69 -7.76 -2.73
C THR A 12 -1.69 -6.61 -2.87
N MET A 13 -2.31 -6.17 -1.76
CA MET A 13 -3.24 -5.04 -1.79
C MET A 13 -2.58 -3.74 -2.27
N ILE A 14 -1.40 -3.39 -1.73
CA ILE A 14 -0.65 -2.19 -2.14
C ILE A 14 -0.21 -2.30 -3.61
N MET A 15 0.31 -3.45 -4.04
CA MET A 15 0.74 -3.67 -5.42
C MET A 15 -0.42 -3.60 -6.43
N SER A 16 -1.62 -4.01 -6.04
CA SER A 16 -2.83 -3.89 -6.86
C SER A 16 -3.36 -2.47 -7.02
N SER A 17 -2.84 -1.52 -6.24
CA SER A 17 -3.23 -0.11 -6.33
C SER A 17 -2.88 0.47 -7.69
N SER A 18 -3.80 1.23 -8.29
CA SER A 18 -3.54 1.97 -9.54
C SER A 18 -2.66 3.22 -9.35
N LYS A 19 -2.33 3.57 -8.10
CA LYS A 19 -1.58 4.79 -7.76
C LYS A 19 -0.09 4.68 -8.10
N ALA A 20 0.55 5.83 -8.31
CA ALA A 20 1.99 5.95 -8.54
C ALA A 20 2.53 7.12 -7.69
N PRO A 21 3.40 6.88 -6.69
CA PRO A 21 3.92 5.58 -6.24
C PRO A 21 2.82 4.66 -5.67
N LYS A 22 3.10 3.35 -5.55
CA LYS A 22 2.12 2.37 -5.02
C LYS A 22 1.85 2.64 -3.54
N TYR A 23 0.60 2.97 -3.23
CA TYR A 23 0.11 3.09 -1.86
C TYR A 23 -1.37 2.73 -1.75
N MET A 24 -1.80 2.32 -0.57
CA MET A 24 -3.21 2.06 -0.28
C MET A 24 -3.55 2.40 1.17
N SER A 25 -4.76 2.92 1.38
CA SER A 25 -5.35 2.99 2.72
C SER A 25 -5.87 1.60 3.12
N ILE A 26 -5.42 1.08 4.26
CA ILE A 26 -5.76 -0.26 4.71
C ILE A 26 -6.68 -0.13 5.92
N SER A 27 -7.88 -0.69 5.81
CA SER A 27 -8.83 -0.77 6.93
C SER A 27 -8.52 -2.02 7.76
N SER A 28 -8.22 -1.82 9.05
CA SER A 28 -7.99 -2.91 10.00
C SER A 28 -9.19 -3.84 10.10
N VAL A 29 -10.40 -3.28 10.13
CA VAL A 29 -11.66 -4.04 10.14
C VAL A 29 -11.78 -4.96 8.93
N LYS A 30 -11.60 -4.43 7.71
CA LYS A 30 -11.71 -5.24 6.48
C LYS A 30 -10.70 -6.38 6.44
N VAL A 31 -9.48 -6.13 6.90
CA VAL A 31 -8.43 -7.15 6.93
C VAL A 31 -8.72 -8.17 8.03
N ALA A 32 -9.25 -7.74 9.18
CA ALA A 32 -9.63 -8.61 10.28
C ALA A 32 -10.70 -9.62 9.84
N ASP A 33 -11.71 -9.16 9.09
CA ASP A 33 -12.75 -10.01 8.51
C ASP A 33 -12.17 -11.09 7.57
N ILE A 34 -11.15 -10.74 6.77
CA ILE A 34 -10.49 -11.68 5.85
C ILE A 34 -9.76 -12.80 6.62
N PHE A 35 -9.16 -12.47 7.76
CA PHE A 35 -8.38 -13.40 8.55
C PHE A 35 -9.16 -14.08 9.68
N GLY A 36 -10.40 -13.66 9.94
CA GLY A 36 -11.21 -14.17 11.05
C GLY A 36 -10.63 -13.79 12.42
N VAL A 37 -10.00 -12.62 12.53
CA VAL A 37 -9.35 -12.12 13.75
C VAL A 37 -9.95 -10.80 14.20
N THR A 38 -9.46 -10.22 15.29
CA THR A 38 -9.92 -8.90 15.74
C THR A 38 -9.21 -7.75 14.99
N PRO A 39 -9.86 -6.58 14.80
CA PRO A 39 -9.19 -5.40 14.22
C PRO A 39 -7.94 -4.96 15.00
N GLY A 40 -7.94 -5.12 16.33
CA GLY A 40 -6.79 -4.79 17.18
C GLY A 40 -5.56 -5.65 16.88
N GLU A 41 -5.73 -6.93 16.55
CA GLU A 41 -4.62 -7.78 16.11
C GLU A 41 -4.04 -7.32 14.78
N ILE A 42 -4.88 -6.84 13.86
CA ILE A 42 -4.42 -6.27 12.58
C ILE A 42 -3.68 -4.96 12.80
N GLU A 43 -4.20 -4.07 13.64
CA GLU A 43 -3.56 -2.79 13.95
C GLU A 43 -2.17 -3.00 14.56
N LYS A 44 -2.07 -3.92 15.51
CA LYS A 44 -0.80 -4.33 16.09
C LYS A 44 0.15 -4.90 15.03
N GLY A 45 -0.30 -5.85 14.20
CA GLY A 45 0.53 -6.43 13.16
C GLY A 45 0.98 -5.41 12.10
N LEU A 46 0.11 -4.48 11.69
CA LEU A 46 0.48 -3.39 10.78
C LEU A 46 1.52 -2.47 11.40
N GLN A 47 1.39 -2.19 12.71
CA GLN A 47 2.36 -1.38 13.44
C GLN A 47 3.72 -2.09 13.52
N GLU A 48 3.76 -3.38 13.82
CA GLU A 48 4.99 -4.19 13.83
C GLU A 48 5.66 -4.24 12.44
N LEU A 49 4.88 -4.33 11.36
CA LEU A 49 5.41 -4.25 9.99
C LEU A 49 5.98 -2.87 9.65
N VAL A 50 5.46 -1.80 10.25
CA VAL A 50 6.01 -0.45 10.10
C VAL A 50 7.31 -0.31 10.90
N GLU A 51 7.32 -0.78 12.15
CA GLU A 51 8.49 -0.72 13.04
C GLU A 51 9.66 -1.55 12.52
N SER A 52 9.38 -2.70 11.91
CA SER A 52 10.39 -3.53 11.24
C SER A 52 10.88 -2.97 9.91
N GLY A 53 10.32 -1.85 9.44
CA GLY A 53 10.69 -1.24 8.16
C GLY A 53 10.20 -2.01 6.93
N ARG A 54 9.27 -2.96 7.10
CA ARG A 54 8.64 -3.68 5.96
C ARG A 54 7.53 -2.85 5.31
N LEU A 55 6.93 -1.92 6.06
CA LEU A 55 5.95 -0.96 5.57
C LEU A 55 6.31 0.46 6.02
N THR A 56 5.85 1.44 5.26
CA THR A 56 5.86 2.85 5.68
C THR A 56 4.42 3.32 5.86
N LYS A 57 4.14 3.98 6.98
CA LYS A 57 2.84 4.59 7.29
C LYS A 57 2.96 6.11 7.18
N SER A 58 2.05 6.72 6.43
CA SER A 58 1.97 8.18 6.31
C SER A 58 0.52 8.63 6.19
N LYS A 59 0.27 9.94 6.30
CA LYS A 59 -1.05 10.55 6.14
C LYS A 59 -1.02 11.43 4.90
N LEU A 60 -2.05 11.32 4.06
CA LEU A 60 -2.20 12.21 2.91
C LEU A 60 -2.35 13.66 3.40
N GLN A 61 -1.55 14.56 2.83
CA GLN A 61 -1.63 15.98 3.15
C GLN A 61 -2.91 16.60 2.59
N ASP A 62 -3.35 16.13 1.42
CA ASP A 62 -4.59 16.57 0.79
C ASP A 62 -5.78 15.68 1.17
N PRO A 63 -7.02 16.21 1.07
CA PRO A 63 -8.24 15.40 1.18
C PRO A 63 -8.15 14.17 0.26
N PRO A 64 -8.54 12.97 0.74
CA PRO A 64 -9.34 12.70 1.94
C PRO A 64 -8.54 12.57 3.26
N HIS A 65 -7.27 12.97 3.33
CA HIS A 65 -6.44 12.89 4.54
C HIS A 65 -6.30 11.48 5.17
N ASN A 66 -6.47 10.44 4.34
CA ASN A 66 -6.41 9.06 4.80
C ASN A 66 -4.99 8.68 5.24
N VAL A 67 -4.92 7.77 6.22
CA VAL A 67 -3.71 7.03 6.52
C VAL A 67 -3.45 6.04 5.38
N ILE A 68 -2.23 6.01 4.88
CA ILE A 68 -1.80 5.16 3.79
C ILE A 68 -0.58 4.33 4.20
N TYR A 69 -0.47 3.17 3.55
CA TYR A 69 0.65 2.26 3.69
C TYR A 69 1.34 2.09 2.35
N GLN A 70 2.67 2.00 2.40
CA GLN A 70 3.58 1.87 1.26
C GLN A 70 4.61 0.79 1.53
N ILE A 71 5.13 0.20 0.45
CA ILE A 71 6.27 -0.72 0.52
C ILE A 71 7.53 0.09 0.22
N PRO A 72 8.52 0.09 1.13
CA PRO A 72 9.78 0.80 0.93
C PRO A 72 10.48 0.37 -0.36
N GLY A 73 11.09 1.33 -1.06
CA GLY A 73 11.85 1.08 -2.28
C GLY A 73 11.02 0.80 -3.54
N VAL A 74 9.68 0.71 -3.46
CA VAL A 74 8.83 0.54 -4.64
C VAL A 74 8.49 1.90 -5.24
N THR A 75 9.32 2.38 -6.16
CA THR A 75 9.01 3.51 -7.03
C THR A 75 8.30 3.01 -8.29
N THR A 76 7.11 3.55 -8.58
CA THR A 76 6.44 3.23 -9.84
C THR A 76 7.02 4.12 -10.93
N ASN A 77 7.92 3.58 -11.75
CA ASN A 77 8.31 4.24 -12.99
C ASN A 77 7.06 4.28 -13.88
N ARG A 78 6.42 5.45 -14.00
CA ARG A 78 5.48 5.69 -15.08
C ARG A 78 6.32 5.64 -16.36
N VAL A 79 6.20 4.54 -17.12
CA VAL A 79 6.54 4.58 -18.54
C VAL A 79 5.49 5.49 -19.15
N GLY A 80 5.79 6.79 -19.18
CA GLY A 80 5.02 7.76 -19.95
C GLY A 80 5.01 7.27 -21.38
N GLY A 81 3.82 7.16 -21.98
CA GLY A 81 3.71 6.91 -23.40
C GLY A 81 4.53 7.96 -24.13
N SER A 82 5.53 7.51 -24.87
CA SER A 82 6.21 8.34 -25.86
C SER A 82 5.13 8.80 -26.83
N GLU A 83 4.77 10.08 -26.76
CA GLU A 83 4.06 10.76 -27.83
C GLU A 83 4.92 10.61 -29.09
N ASN A 84 4.48 9.73 -30.00
CA ASN A 84 5.01 9.62 -31.34
C ASN A 84 4.73 10.94 -32.05
N SER A 85 5.66 11.88 -31.97
CA SER A 85 5.72 13.02 -32.87
C SER A 85 6.16 12.49 -34.23
N ILE A 86 5.17 12.06 -35.04
CA ILE A 86 5.35 11.86 -36.47
C ILE A 86 5.62 13.26 -37.04
N GLN A 87 6.89 13.58 -37.24
CA GLN A 87 7.30 14.65 -38.15
C GLN A 87 6.85 14.21 -39.55
N GLN A 88 5.81 14.85 -40.08
CA GLN A 88 5.54 14.80 -41.51
C GLN A 88 6.50 15.78 -42.19
N ALA A 89 7.29 15.23 -43.11
CA ALA A 89 8.16 15.95 -44.03
C ALA A 89 7.35 16.50 -45.21
#